data_AF-A0A0A0E7J7-F1
#
_entry.id   AF-A0A0A0E7J7-F1
#
_cell.length_a   1.000
_cell.length_b   1.000
_cell.length_c   1.000
_cell.angle_alpha   90.00
_cell.angle_beta   90.00
_cell.angle_gamma   90.00
#
_symmetry.space_group_name_H-M   'P 1'
#
loop_
_entity.id
_entity.type
_entity.pdbx_description
1 polymer ?
#
loop_
_entity_poly.entity_id
_entity_poly.type
_entity_poly.pdbx_seq_one_letter_code
_entity_poly.pdbx_strand_id
1 'polypeptide(L)'
;MSTKRRRALSVMERLRGNEIDQVSRDMATVRAKRDKLARQKRELNDKLNRERYSDAIEAVPYIASFVDSVRTQIRQIDIQLKVIEPELAKFEEKLRELYREQKVFESVRLKDLREEQAALAKREAAELEEITILRWNR
;
A
#
# COMPACT_ATOMS: atom_id res chain seq x y z
N MET A 1 3.41 -13.87 -29.27
CA MET A 1 2.60 -14.53 -28.22
C MET A 1 1.17 -14.83 -28.70
N SER A 2 0.49 -15.85 -28.16
CA SER A 2 -0.92 -16.13 -28.51
C SER A 2 -1.89 -15.15 -27.84
N THR A 3 -3.03 -14.86 -28.49
CA THR A 3 -4.09 -13.98 -27.96
C THR A 3 -4.61 -14.42 -26.60
N LYS A 4 -4.73 -15.73 -26.38
CA LYS A 4 -5.10 -16.33 -25.08
C LYS A 4 -4.12 -15.95 -23.98
N ARG A 5 -2.82 -15.95 -24.27
CA ARG A 5 -1.75 -15.65 -23.30
C ARG A 5 -1.72 -14.16 -22.92
N ARG A 6 -1.97 -13.24 -23.88
CA ARG A 6 -2.13 -11.81 -23.59
C ARG A 6 -3.36 -11.50 -22.72
N ARG A 7 -4.50 -12.13 -23.04
CA ARG A 7 -5.72 -11.99 -22.22
C ARG A 7 -5.49 -12.49 -20.80
N ALA A 8 -4.79 -13.62 -20.64
CA ALA A 8 -4.42 -14.13 -19.33
C ALA A 8 -3.55 -13.13 -18.54
N LEU A 9 -2.51 -12.54 -19.16
CA LEU A 9 -1.68 -11.52 -18.52
C LEU A 9 -2.49 -10.30 -18.06
N SER A 10 -3.39 -9.79 -18.92
CA SER A 10 -4.26 -8.66 -18.55
C SER A 10 -5.23 -9.00 -17.41
N VAL A 11 -5.69 -10.25 -17.32
CA VAL A 11 -6.52 -10.71 -16.20
C VAL A 11 -5.68 -10.81 -14.92
N MET A 12 -4.46 -11.34 -15.01
CA MET A 12 -3.53 -11.43 -13.87
C MET A 12 -3.15 -10.05 -13.34
N GLU A 13 -2.87 -9.08 -14.20
CA GLU A 13 -2.60 -7.69 -13.79
C GLU A 13 -3.79 -7.09 -13.01
N ARG A 14 -5.01 -7.26 -13.50
CA ARG A 14 -6.22 -6.77 -12.83
C ARG A 14 -6.46 -7.46 -11.50
N LEU A 15 -6.24 -8.77 -11.43
CA LEU A 15 -6.36 -9.52 -10.18
C LEU A 15 -5.38 -8.98 -9.14
N ARG A 16 -4.12 -8.76 -9.51
CA ARG A 16 -3.12 -8.19 -8.61
C ARG A 16 -3.42 -6.76 -8.20
N GLY A 17 -3.95 -5.94 -9.10
CA GLY A 17 -4.47 -4.61 -8.76
C GLY A 17 -5.52 -4.67 -7.66
N ASN A 18 -6.51 -5.55 -7.79
CA ASN A 18 -7.54 -5.73 -6.76
C ASN A 18 -6.97 -6.22 -5.42
N GLU A 19 -5.98 -7.11 -5.45
CA GLU A 19 -5.30 -7.60 -4.24
C GLU A 19 -4.51 -6.47 -3.55
N ILE A 20 -3.81 -5.63 -4.32
CA ILE A 20 -3.11 -4.43 -3.81
C ILE A 20 -4.11 -3.48 -3.15
N ASP A 21 -5.25 -3.22 -3.79
CA ASP A 21 -6.28 -2.34 -3.24
C ASP A 21 -6.89 -2.90 -1.95
N GLN A 22 -7.06 -4.22 -1.86
CA GLN A 22 -7.54 -4.86 -0.65
C GLN A 22 -6.53 -4.76 0.49
N VAL A 23 -5.27 -5.14 0.23
CA VAL A 23 -4.20 -5.07 1.23
C VAL A 23 -3.95 -3.62 1.69
N SER A 24 -4.05 -2.66 0.79
CA SER A 24 -3.93 -1.23 1.11
C SER A 24 -5.07 -0.74 2.02
N ARG A 25 -6.30 -1.19 1.77
CA ARG A 25 -7.45 -0.89 2.63
C ARG A 25 -7.27 -1.51 4.01
N ASP A 26 -6.89 -2.78 4.09
CA ASP A 26 -6.65 -3.47 5.36
C ASP A 26 -5.55 -2.76 6.14
N MET A 27 -4.44 -2.40 5.48
CA MET A 27 -3.37 -1.61 6.08
C MET A 27 -3.85 -0.24 6.61
N ALA A 28 -4.72 0.45 5.86
CA ALA A 28 -5.27 1.73 6.28
C ALA A 28 -6.11 1.60 7.56
N THR A 29 -6.85 0.50 7.73
CA THR A 29 -7.60 0.25 8.99
C THR A 29 -6.67 0.07 10.18
N VAL A 30 -5.56 -0.65 10.00
CA VAL A 30 -4.55 -0.86 11.06
C VAL A 30 -3.82 0.44 11.38
N ARG A 31 -3.47 1.25 10.37
CA ARG A 31 -2.90 2.60 10.57
C ARG A 31 -3.86 3.51 11.34
N ALA A 32 -5.15 3.51 11.00
CA ALA A 32 -6.16 4.28 11.71
C ALA A 32 -6.26 3.88 13.19
N LYS A 33 -6.16 2.57 13.49
CA LYS A 33 -6.11 2.06 14.87
C LYS A 33 -4.86 2.55 15.61
N ARG A 34 -3.68 2.49 14.97
CA ARG A 34 -2.42 3.04 15.52
C ARG A 34 -2.58 4.52 15.88
N ASP A 35 -3.11 5.32 14.96
CA ASP A 35 -3.24 6.76 15.13
C ASP A 35 -4.28 7.14 16.18
N LYS A 36 -5.35 6.34 16.31
CA LYS A 36 -6.30 6.46 17.43
C LYS A 36 -5.60 6.22 18.77
N LEU A 37 -4.84 5.14 18.90
CA LEU A 37 -4.09 4.82 20.13
C LEU A 37 -3.04 5.88 20.46
N ALA A 38 -2.30 6.36 19.46
CA ALA A 38 -1.33 7.44 19.64
C ALA A 38 -1.98 8.76 20.08
N ARG A 39 -3.18 9.09 19.57
CA ARG A 39 -3.97 10.23 20.05
C ARG A 39 -4.40 10.05 21.50
N GLN A 40 -4.96 8.89 21.85
CA GLN A 40 -5.38 8.59 23.22
C GLN A 40 -4.21 8.67 24.21
N LYS A 41 -3.03 8.15 23.84
CA LYS A 41 -1.81 8.30 24.65
C LYS A 41 -1.43 9.76 24.88
N ARG A 42 -1.48 10.60 23.84
CA ARG A 42 -1.20 12.04 23.96
C ARG A 42 -2.20 12.73 24.89
N GLU A 43 -3.50 12.47 24.70
CA GLU A 43 -4.55 13.02 25.56
C GLU A 43 -4.37 12.61 27.04
N LEU A 44 -4.00 11.36 27.31
CA LEU A 44 -3.73 10.88 28.67
C LEU A 44 -2.50 11.57 29.29
N ASN A 45 -1.43 11.78 28.51
CA ASN A 45 -0.27 12.54 28.98
C ASN A 45 -0.63 14.01 29.26
N ASP A 46 -1.43 14.63 28.40
CA ASP A 46 -1.88 16.00 28.60
C ASP A 46 -2.75 16.13 29.85
N LYS A 47 -3.67 15.17 30.08
CA LYS A 47 -4.47 15.10 31.32
C LYS A 47 -3.59 14.93 32.55
N LEU A 48 -2.62 14.01 32.50
CA LEU A 48 -1.68 13.79 33.59
C LEU A 48 -0.90 15.07 33.92
N ASN A 49 -0.45 15.80 32.91
CA ASN A 49 0.27 17.05 33.09
C ASN A 49 -0.63 18.14 33.69
N ARG A 50 -1.87 18.29 33.22
CA ARG A 50 -2.81 19.30 33.75
C ARG A 50 -3.19 19.05 35.20
N GLU A 51 -3.54 17.81 35.54
CA GLU A 51 -4.04 17.48 36.88
C GLU A 51 -2.93 17.44 37.94
N ARG A 52 -1.67 17.22 37.53
CA ARG A 52 -0.51 17.26 38.42
C ARG A 52 -0.22 18.66 38.98
N TYR A 53 -0.71 19.73 38.35
CA TYR A 53 -0.59 21.12 38.81
C TYR A 53 -1.91 21.69 39.36
N SER A 54 -2.87 20.83 39.70
CA SER A 54 -4.12 21.29 40.31
C SER A 54 -3.90 21.69 41.77
N ASP A 55 -4.18 22.96 42.10
CA ASP A 55 -4.08 23.52 43.46
C ASP A 55 -5.27 23.15 44.36
N ALA A 56 -6.17 22.28 43.91
CA ALA A 56 -7.35 21.88 44.66
C ALA A 56 -6.99 20.93 45.81
N ILE A 57 -6.96 21.45 47.04
CA ILE A 57 -6.65 20.74 48.29
C ILE A 57 -7.57 19.52 48.50
N GLU A 58 -8.82 19.57 48.05
CA GLU A 58 -9.81 18.48 48.17
C GLU A 58 -9.50 17.28 47.25
N ALA A 59 -8.73 17.48 46.17
CA ALA A 59 -8.40 16.43 45.21
C ALA A 59 -7.18 15.59 45.62
N VAL A 60 -6.38 16.07 46.57
CA VAL A 60 -5.09 15.47 47.01
C VAL A 60 -5.16 13.96 47.29
N PRO A 61 -6.20 13.41 47.96
CA PRO A 61 -6.30 11.98 48.23
C PRO A 61 -6.49 11.13 46.96
N TYR A 62 -7.08 11.69 45.91
CA TYR A 62 -7.45 10.98 44.69
C TYR A 62 -6.38 11.06 43.59
N ILE A 63 -5.50 12.06 43.65
CA ILE A 63 -4.45 12.30 42.63
C ILE A 63 -3.55 11.08 42.44
N ALA A 64 -3.14 10.40 43.52
CA ALA A 64 -2.27 9.22 43.43
C ALA A 64 -2.94 8.09 42.63
N SER A 65 -4.18 7.75 42.98
CA SER A 65 -4.96 6.71 42.28
C SER A 65 -5.23 7.07 40.82
N PHE A 66 -5.50 8.34 40.53
CA PHE A 66 -5.66 8.84 39.18
C PHE A 66 -4.38 8.67 38.37
N VAL A 67 -3.25 9.14 38.88
CA VAL A 67 -1.93 9.04 38.23
C VAL A 67 -1.59 7.59 37.92
N ASP A 68 -1.82 6.68 38.85
CA ASP A 68 -1.54 5.25 38.64
C ASP A 68 -2.47 4.62 37.60
N SER A 69 -3.75 5.00 37.60
CA SER A 69 -4.72 4.54 36.59
C SER A 69 -4.34 5.01 35.19
N VAL A 70 -3.96 6.28 35.03
CA VAL A 70 -3.56 6.87 33.75
C VAL A 70 -2.26 6.25 33.26
N ARG A 71 -1.27 6.05 34.14
CA ARG A 71 -0.03 5.35 33.80
C ARG A 71 -0.28 3.92 33.34
N THR A 72 -1.21 3.22 33.98
CA THR A 72 -1.59 1.85 33.58
C THR A 72 -2.22 1.85 32.20
N GLN A 73 -3.13 2.79 31.91
CA GLN A 73 -3.73 2.94 30.57
C GLN A 73 -2.68 3.27 29.51
N ILE A 74 -1.72 4.17 29.79
CA ILE A 74 -0.62 4.48 28.88
C ILE A 74 0.22 3.24 28.58
N ARG A 75 0.58 2.44 29.60
CA ARG A 75 1.33 1.19 29.41
C ARG A 75 0.56 0.18 28.55
N GLN A 76 -0.75 0.05 28.75
CA GLN A 76 -1.59 -0.83 27.92
C GLN A 76 -1.60 -0.38 26.46
N ILE A 77 -1.72 0.94 26.22
CA ILE A 77 -1.63 1.50 24.87
C ILE A 77 -0.26 1.21 24.24
N ASP A 78 0.83 1.35 25.01
CA ASP A 78 2.18 1.08 24.52
C ASP A 78 2.37 -0.39 24.12
N ILE A 79 1.80 -1.33 24.90
CA ILE A 79 1.79 -2.75 24.54
C ILE A 79 1.04 -2.96 23.23
N GLN A 80 -0.14 -2.34 23.06
CA GLN A 80 -0.93 -2.45 21.84
C GLN A 80 -0.20 -1.86 20.61
N LEU A 81 0.45 -0.71 20.78
CA LEU A 81 1.25 -0.09 19.71
C LEU A 81 2.42 -0.99 19.28
N LYS A 82 3.12 -1.62 20.25
CA LYS A 82 4.20 -2.58 19.97
C LYS A 82 3.73 -3.81 19.18
N VAL A 83 2.46 -4.20 19.31
CA VAL A 83 1.88 -5.31 18.52
C VAL A 83 1.48 -4.85 17.11
N ILE A 84 1.00 -3.61 16.97
CA ILE A 84 0.54 -3.07 15.68
C ILE A 84 1.70 -2.78 14.72
N GLU A 85 2.85 -2.35 15.21
CA GLU A 85 4.03 -2.06 14.37
C GLU A 85 4.48 -3.24 13.49
N PRO A 86 4.70 -4.47 14.02
CA PRO A 86 5.06 -5.61 13.18
C PRO A 86 3.91 -6.06 12.27
N GLU A 87 2.64 -5.84 12.63
CA GLU A 87 1.53 -6.08 11.72
C GLU A 87 1.59 -5.15 10.50
N LEU A 88 1.84 -3.86 10.71
CA LEU A 88 2.03 -2.90 9.62
C LEU A 88 3.21 -3.28 8.73
N ALA A 89 4.33 -3.72 9.30
CA ALA A 89 5.48 -4.18 8.52
C ALA A 89 5.14 -5.38 7.61
N LYS A 90 4.30 -6.31 8.08
CA LYS A 90 3.80 -7.43 7.25
C LYS A 90 2.95 -6.95 6.08
N PHE A 91 2.09 -5.94 6.30
CA PHE A 91 1.32 -5.33 5.21
C PHE A 91 2.23 -4.64 4.19
N GLU A 92 3.26 -3.91 4.65
CA GLU A 92 4.23 -3.26 3.76
C GLU A 92 4.98 -4.27 2.91
N GLU A 93 5.44 -5.37 3.50
CA GLU A 93 6.14 -6.41 2.75
C GLU A 93 5.23 -7.10 1.73
N LYS A 94 4.00 -7.42 2.13
CA LYS A 94 3.00 -7.99 1.23
C LYS A 94 2.69 -7.06 0.05
N LEU A 95 2.56 -5.75 0.29
CA LEU A 95 2.40 -4.77 -0.78
C LEU A 95 3.62 -4.75 -1.70
N ARG A 96 4.83 -4.78 -1.14
CA ARG A 96 6.08 -4.81 -1.89
C ARG A 96 6.14 -6.01 -2.84
N GLU A 97 5.76 -7.20 -2.35
CA GLU A 97 5.68 -8.43 -3.13
C GLU A 97 4.64 -8.32 -4.26
N LEU A 98 3.43 -7.85 -3.95
CA LEU A 98 2.37 -7.70 -4.95
C LEU A 98 2.75 -6.71 -6.06
N TYR A 99 3.37 -5.58 -5.71
CA TYR A 99 3.88 -4.64 -6.71
C TYR A 99 4.99 -5.25 -7.56
N ARG A 100 5.87 -6.06 -6.97
CA ARG A 100 6.91 -6.78 -7.71
C ARG A 100 6.28 -7.75 -8.72
N GLU A 101 5.30 -8.53 -8.30
CA GLU A 101 4.57 -9.45 -9.20
C GLU A 101 3.85 -8.69 -10.32
N GLN A 102 3.15 -7.60 -9.99
CA GLN A 102 2.46 -6.77 -10.97
C GLN A 102 3.45 -6.20 -12.01
N LYS A 103 4.61 -5.72 -11.58
CA LYS A 103 5.68 -5.22 -12.46
C LYS A 103 6.18 -6.28 -13.43
N VAL A 104 6.28 -7.54 -12.99
CA VAL A 104 6.68 -8.65 -13.87
C VAL A 104 5.64 -8.81 -14.99
N PHE A 105 4.35 -8.88 -14.66
CA PHE A 105 3.30 -9.00 -15.67
C PHE A 105 3.28 -7.81 -16.63
N GLU A 106 3.40 -6.59 -16.11
CA GLU A 106 3.46 -5.35 -16.88
C GLU A 106 4.63 -5.37 -17.87
N SER A 107 5.82 -5.78 -17.41
CA SER A 107 7.03 -5.81 -18.25
C SER A 107 6.90 -6.78 -19.42
N VAL A 108 6.31 -7.96 -19.19
CA VAL A 108 6.08 -8.96 -20.25
C VAL A 108 5.06 -8.43 -21.26
N ARG A 109 3.97 -7.81 -20.78
CA ARG A 109 2.95 -7.22 -21.65
C ARG A 109 3.51 -6.09 -22.51
N LEU A 110 4.34 -5.21 -21.95
CA LEU A 110 4.96 -4.11 -22.68
C LEU A 110 5.96 -4.61 -23.73
N LYS A 111 6.73 -5.66 -23.40
CA LYS A 111 7.64 -6.29 -24.37
C LYS A 111 6.87 -6.87 -25.55
N ASP A 112 5.82 -7.64 -25.28
CA ASP A 112 4.96 -8.22 -26.32
C ASP A 112 4.35 -7.14 -27.23
N LEU A 113 3.89 -6.03 -26.65
CA LEU A 113 3.29 -4.93 -27.41
C LEU A 113 4.30 -4.24 -28.34
N ARG A 114 5.54 -4.07 -27.88
CA ARG A 114 6.64 -3.54 -28.70
C ARG A 114 7.01 -4.48 -29.85
N GLU A 115 7.07 -5.78 -29.58
CA GLU A 115 7.35 -6.79 -30.62
C GLU A 115 6.27 -6.80 -31.70
N GLU A 116 5.00 -6.64 -31.32
CA GLU A 116 3.88 -6.56 -32.25
C GLU A 116 3.94 -5.29 -33.12
N GLN A 117 4.20 -4.13 -32.51
CA GLN A 117 4.38 -2.88 -33.26
C GLN A 117 5.55 -2.97 -34.24
N ALA A 118 6.67 -3.56 -33.82
CA ALA A 118 7.82 -3.77 -34.70
C ALA A 118 7.50 -4.74 -35.86
N ALA A 119 6.73 -5.80 -35.61
CA ALA A 119 6.31 -6.74 -36.65
C ALA A 119 5.35 -6.11 -37.65
N LEU A 120 4.42 -5.26 -37.20
CA LEU A 120 3.51 -4.50 -38.07
C LEU A 120 4.29 -3.51 -38.93
N ALA A 121 5.17 -2.70 -38.33
CA ALA A 121 6.00 -1.75 -39.07
C ALA A 121 6.88 -2.43 -40.15
N LYS A 122 7.42 -3.63 -39.86
CA LYS A 122 8.17 -4.41 -40.85
C LYS A 122 7.30 -4.89 -42.02
N ARG A 123 6.05 -5.29 -41.76
CA ARG A 123 5.11 -5.71 -42.81
C ARG A 123 4.70 -4.53 -43.69
N GLU A 124 4.34 -3.41 -43.07
CA GLU A 124 3.99 -2.18 -43.78
C GLU A 124 5.16 -1.67 -44.65
N ALA A 125 6.39 -1.73 -44.14
CA ALA A 125 7.58 -1.38 -44.91
C ALA A 125 7.78 -2.31 -46.12
N ALA A 126 7.63 -3.63 -45.95
CA ALA A 126 7.74 -4.59 -47.04
C ALA A 126 6.66 -4.38 -48.12
N GLU A 127 5.42 -4.11 -47.71
CA GLU A 127 4.31 -3.80 -48.63
C GLU A 127 4.58 -2.51 -49.42
N LEU A 128 5.12 -1.47 -48.78
CA LEU A 128 5.52 -0.23 -49.46
C LEU A 128 6.68 -0.44 -50.43
N GLU A 129 7.66 -1.28 -50.08
CA GLU A 129 8.76 -1.67 -50.97
C GLU A 129 8.24 -2.41 -52.21
N GLU A 130 7.30 -3.36 -52.05
CA GLU A 130 6.68 -4.05 -53.17
C GLU A 130 5.90 -3.09 -54.08
N ILE A 131 5.12 -2.18 -53.52
CA ILE A 131 4.37 -1.17 -54.29
C ILE A 131 5.32 -0.24 -55.06
N THR A 132 6.43 0.17 -54.45
CA THR A 132 7.41 1.06 -55.10
C THR A 132 8.14 0.36 -56.24
N ILE A 133 8.54 -0.90 -56.07
CA ILE A 133 9.15 -1.73 -57.13
C ILE A 133 8.18 -1.91 -58.30
N LEU A 134 6.91 -2.25 -58.04
CA LEU A 134 5.88 -2.40 -59.07
C LEU A 134 5.61 -1.10 -59.84
N ARG A 135 5.76 0.06 -59.18
CA ARG A 135 5.58 1.37 -59.80
C ARG A 135 6.78 1.80 -60.66
N TRP A 136 8.00 1.37 -60.31
CA TRP A 136 9.23 1.66 -61.06
C TRP A 136 9.43 0.74 -62.27
N ASN A 137 8.91 -0.49 -62.22
CA ASN A 137 8.99 -1.44 -63.33
C ASN A 137 7.90 -1.24 -64.41
N ARG A 138 7.27 -0.07 -64.45
CA ARG A 138 6.19 0.28 -65.38
C ARG A 138 6.59 1.50 -66.20
#